data_AF-A0A5J4PZR9-F1
#
_entry.id   AF-A0A5J4PZR9-F1
#
_cell.length_a   1.000
_cell.length_b   1.000
_cell.length_c   1.000
_cell.angle_alpha   90.00
_cell.angle_beta   90.00
_cell.angle_gamma   90.00
#
_symmetry.space_group_name_H-M   'P 1'
#
loop_
_entity.id
_entity.type
_entity.pdbx_description
1 polymer ?
#
loop_
_entity_poly.entity_id
_entity_poly.type
_entity_poly.pdbx_seq_one_letter_code
_entity_poly.pdbx_strand_id
1 'polypeptide(L)'
;MLAKISSGKSVFGVLSYNQIKVEKNQAEVLYRQKMFDSPDGKFSIRDCMDSFYPYLAVNNKTEKVVFHASLNPDPKDKLDDEQLAEIAQTYMQKLGYGNQPYIVFKHSDIKREHLHIVSLRVNENGKKINDSYEAVRSMKICKELEQEFNLVPLMKGQRESETPTKKIDFRVFLSSLLITSTSLFSTSPGCEK
;
A
#
# COMPACT_ATOMS: atom_id res chain seq x y z
N MET A 1 -2.77 15.73 9.02
CA MET A 1 -2.66 14.46 8.27
C MET A 1 -4.00 14.01 7.66
N LEU A 2 -4.01 13.69 6.36
CA LEU A 2 -5.16 13.14 5.63
C LEU A 2 -5.00 11.63 5.39
N ALA A 3 -6.03 10.84 5.70
CA ALA A 3 -6.08 9.42 5.36
C ALA A 3 -7.19 9.10 4.35
N LYS A 4 -6.90 8.21 3.41
CA LYS A 4 -7.88 7.64 2.48
C LYS A 4 -7.78 6.13 2.49
N ILE A 5 -8.91 5.48 2.77
CA ILE A 5 -9.03 4.02 2.72
C ILE A 5 -9.73 3.62 1.42
N SER A 6 -9.26 2.53 0.83
CA SER A 6 -9.82 1.90 -0.35
C SER A 6 -9.83 0.38 -0.17
N SER A 7 -10.73 -0.29 -0.88
CA SER A 7 -10.83 -1.75 -0.88
C SER A 7 -10.88 -2.29 -2.29
N GLY A 8 -10.20 -3.40 -2.53
CA GLY A 8 -10.09 -4.04 -3.85
C GLY A 8 -10.17 -5.56 -3.76
N LYS A 9 -10.26 -6.21 -4.92
CA LYS A 9 -10.32 -7.68 -5.03
C LYS A 9 -8.94 -8.32 -5.20
N SER A 10 -7.98 -7.61 -5.79
CA SER A 10 -6.68 -8.17 -6.20
C SER A 10 -5.53 -7.66 -5.34
N VAL A 11 -5.03 -8.53 -4.46
CA VAL A 11 -3.80 -8.29 -3.69
C VAL A 11 -2.61 -8.10 -4.63
N PHE A 12 -2.46 -9.01 -5.60
CA PHE A 12 -1.40 -8.96 -6.60
C PHE A 12 -1.38 -7.63 -7.38
N GLY A 13 -2.55 -7.11 -7.76
CA GLY A 13 -2.63 -5.84 -8.47
C GLY A 13 -2.09 -4.68 -7.65
N VAL A 14 -2.44 -4.59 -6.37
CA VAL A 14 -1.96 -3.52 -5.48
C VAL A 14 -0.46 -3.65 -5.20
N LEU A 15 0.04 -4.88 -5.00
CA LEU A 15 1.47 -5.12 -4.81
C LEU A 15 2.27 -4.79 -6.08
N SER A 16 1.80 -5.18 -7.26
CA SER A 16 2.45 -4.89 -8.55
C SER A 16 2.55 -3.40 -8.83
N TYR A 17 1.52 -2.63 -8.46
CA TYR A 17 1.58 -1.17 -8.57
C TYR A 17 2.71 -0.58 -7.71
N ASN A 18 2.86 -1.05 -6.47
CA ASN A 18 3.93 -0.59 -5.59
C ASN A 18 5.31 -1.08 -6.06
N GLN A 19 5.43 -2.28 -6.64
CA GLN A 19 6.66 -2.77 -7.27
C GLN A 19 7.18 -1.79 -8.33
N ILE A 20 6.30 -1.35 -9.23
CA ILE A 20 6.65 -0.40 -10.29
C ILE A 20 7.15 0.93 -9.71
N LYS A 21 6.60 1.36 -8.57
CA LYS A 21 7.04 2.58 -7.88
C LYS A 21 8.42 2.39 -7.25
N VAL A 22 8.66 1.24 -6.62
CA VAL A 22 9.97 0.89 -6.07
C VAL A 22 11.03 0.83 -7.17
N GLU A 23 10.75 0.17 -8.29
CA GLU A 23 11.67 0.07 -9.44
C GLU A 23 11.98 1.43 -10.08
N LYS A 24 11.07 2.40 -9.97
CA LYS A 24 11.27 3.77 -10.44
C LYS A 24 11.92 4.70 -9.41
N ASN A 25 12.37 4.17 -8.26
CA ASN A 25 12.86 4.96 -7.13
C ASN A 25 11.85 6.02 -6.66
N GLN A 26 10.56 5.70 -6.79
CA GLN A 26 9.42 6.54 -6.41
C GLN A 26 8.76 6.06 -5.11
N ALA A 27 9.18 4.90 -4.61
CA ALA A 27 8.74 4.36 -3.34
C ALA A 27 9.82 3.44 -2.76
N GLU A 28 9.74 3.21 -1.46
CA GLU A 28 10.52 2.19 -0.77
C GLU A 28 9.66 1.48 0.28
N VAL A 29 10.07 0.28 0.69
CA VAL A 29 9.39 -0.43 1.79
C VAL A 29 9.90 0.13 3.10
N LEU A 30 9.00 0.79 3.83
CA LEU A 30 9.31 1.42 5.10
C LEU A 30 9.19 0.43 6.27
N TYR A 31 8.15 -0.41 6.25
CA TYR A 31 7.86 -1.32 7.37
C TYR A 31 7.08 -2.56 6.93
N ARG A 32 7.26 -3.66 7.64
CA ARG A 32 6.58 -4.95 7.44
C ARG A 32 6.11 -5.50 8.79
N GLN A 33 4.87 -5.96 8.84
CA GLN A 33 4.30 -6.67 10.00
C GLN A 33 3.89 -8.07 9.59
N LYS A 34 4.41 -9.10 10.27
CA LYS A 34 4.06 -10.52 10.01
C LYS A 34 4.18 -10.89 8.52
N MET A 35 5.21 -10.36 7.86
CA MET A 35 5.55 -10.69 6.48
C MET A 35 6.89 -11.41 6.46
N PHE A 36 7.11 -12.26 5.47
CA PHE A 36 8.44 -12.75 5.15
C PHE A 36 9.32 -11.59 4.65
N ASP A 37 10.59 -11.63 5.07
CA ASP A 37 11.63 -10.76 4.56
C ASP A 37 12.40 -11.47 3.44
N SER A 38 12.72 -10.73 2.38
CA SER A 38 13.63 -11.22 1.36
C SER A 38 15.05 -11.29 1.96
N PRO A 39 15.84 -12.34 1.70
CA PRO A 39 17.23 -12.43 2.17
C PRO A 39 18.12 -11.25 1.74
N ASP A 40 17.79 -10.61 0.62
CA ASP A 40 18.51 -9.43 0.11
C ASP A 40 17.87 -8.09 0.52
N GLY A 41 16.86 -8.13 1.40
CA GLY A 41 16.12 -6.96 1.89
C GLY A 41 15.17 -6.32 0.87
N LYS A 42 15.13 -6.80 -0.38
CA LYS A 42 14.32 -6.20 -1.44
C LYS A 42 12.83 -6.50 -1.27
N PHE A 43 12.02 -5.66 -1.93
CA PHE A 43 10.60 -5.93 -2.05
C PHE A 43 10.37 -7.12 -2.99
N SER A 44 9.54 -8.07 -2.54
CA SER A 44 9.17 -9.27 -3.27
C SER A 44 7.65 -9.45 -3.19
N ILE A 45 6.99 -9.46 -4.35
CA ILE A 45 5.57 -9.78 -4.43
C ILE A 45 5.30 -11.20 -3.94
N ARG A 46 6.21 -12.15 -4.22
CA ARG A 46 6.08 -13.55 -3.78
C ARG A 46 6.01 -13.61 -2.26
N ASP A 47 6.97 -13.00 -1.57
CA ASP A 47 7.06 -13.03 -0.10
C ASP A 47 5.80 -12.41 0.53
N CYS A 48 5.27 -11.36 -0.08
CA CYS A 48 4.03 -10.75 0.34
C CYS A 48 2.82 -11.66 0.11
N MET A 49 2.72 -12.29 -1.06
CA MET A 49 1.64 -13.22 -1.37
C MET A 49 1.68 -14.44 -0.46
N ASP A 50 2.86 -14.99 -0.18
CA ASP A 50 3.04 -16.14 0.72
C ASP A 50 2.66 -15.78 2.16
N SER A 51 2.95 -14.55 2.59
CA SER A 51 2.52 -14.04 3.91
C SER A 51 1.00 -13.83 4.00
N PHE A 52 0.37 -13.42 2.90
CA PHE A 52 -1.08 -13.20 2.82
C PHE A 52 -1.88 -14.48 2.58
N TYR A 53 -1.29 -15.50 1.95
CA TYR A 53 -1.98 -16.71 1.52
C TYR A 53 -2.72 -17.44 2.65
N PRO A 54 -2.17 -17.63 3.87
CA PRO A 54 -2.87 -18.29 4.96
C PRO A 54 -4.22 -17.64 5.31
N TYR A 55 -4.31 -16.31 5.23
CA TYR A 55 -5.51 -15.54 5.51
C TYR A 55 -6.52 -15.60 4.36
N LEU A 56 -6.02 -15.59 3.12
CA LEU A 56 -6.85 -15.70 1.92
C LEU A 56 -7.45 -17.11 1.76
N ALA A 57 -6.69 -18.15 2.10
CA ALA A 57 -7.13 -19.55 2.00
C ALA A 57 -8.32 -19.87 2.91
N VAL A 58 -8.41 -19.21 4.07
CA VAL A 58 -9.52 -19.36 5.02
C VAL A 58 -10.65 -18.35 4.80
N ASN A 59 -10.58 -17.49 3.78
CA ASN A 59 -11.61 -16.48 3.55
C ASN A 59 -12.97 -17.12 3.23
N ASN A 60 -13.98 -16.80 4.05
CA ASN A 60 -15.31 -17.38 3.90
C ASN A 60 -16.11 -16.74 2.75
N LYS A 61 -16.20 -15.40 2.74
CA LYS A 61 -17.19 -14.66 1.91
C LYS A 61 -16.75 -13.25 1.48
N THR A 62 -15.57 -12.79 1.87
CA THR A 62 -15.17 -11.40 1.60
C THR A 62 -14.70 -11.28 0.15
N GLU A 63 -15.42 -10.54 -0.70
CA GLU A 63 -14.99 -10.34 -2.10
C GLU A 63 -13.87 -9.30 -2.24
N LYS A 64 -14.00 -8.17 -1.54
CA LYS A 64 -13.00 -7.09 -1.54
C LYS A 64 -12.03 -7.34 -0.39
N VAL A 65 -11.16 -8.32 -0.57
CA VAL A 65 -10.22 -8.79 0.47
C VAL A 65 -9.11 -7.79 0.78
N VAL A 66 -8.80 -6.86 -0.12
CA VAL A 66 -7.69 -5.92 0.08
C VAL A 66 -8.13 -4.77 0.98
N PHE A 67 -7.34 -4.50 2.01
CA PHE A 67 -7.31 -3.22 2.71
C PHE A 67 -6.15 -2.40 2.17
N HIS A 68 -6.42 -1.18 1.75
CA HIS A 68 -5.39 -0.25 1.32
C HIS A 68 -5.67 1.14 1.88
N ALA A 69 -4.71 1.70 2.61
CA ALA A 69 -4.79 3.05 3.15
C ALA A 69 -3.63 3.91 2.65
N SER A 70 -3.91 5.17 2.30
CA SER A 70 -2.87 6.18 2.09
C SER A 70 -2.90 7.18 3.24
N LEU A 71 -1.79 7.36 3.96
CA LEU A 71 -1.61 8.40 4.98
C LEU A 71 -0.76 9.52 4.42
N ASN A 72 -1.24 10.76 4.50
CA ASN A 72 -0.63 11.92 3.88
C ASN A 72 -0.41 12.98 4.97
N PRO A 73 0.79 13.03 5.59
CA PRO A 73 1.21 14.13 6.44
C PRO A 73 1.15 15.48 5.69
N ASP A 74 1.12 16.59 6.44
CA ASP A 74 1.24 17.91 5.85
C ASP A 74 2.67 18.07 5.27
N PRO A 75 2.88 18.73 4.12
CA PRO A 75 4.22 18.97 3.58
C PRO A 75 5.19 19.71 4.53
N LYS A 76 4.65 20.41 5.54
CA LYS A 76 5.43 21.10 6.58
C LYS A 76 5.91 20.15 7.67
N ASP A 77 5.25 19.00 7.87
CA ASP A 77 5.68 17.99 8.82
C ASP A 77 7.02 17.42 8.36
N LYS A 78 8.02 17.42 9.24
CA LYS A 78 9.35 16.83 9.01
C LYS A 78 9.44 15.57 9.83
N LEU A 79 9.12 14.45 9.18
CA LEU A 79 9.09 13.13 9.80
C LEU A 79 10.23 12.31 9.23
N ASP A 80 10.98 11.67 10.11
CA ASP A 80 11.93 10.63 9.70
C ASP A 80 11.22 9.29 9.49
N ASP A 81 11.98 8.30 9.02
CA ASP A 81 11.46 6.97 8.71
C ASP A 81 10.94 6.22 9.94
N GLU A 82 11.55 6.45 11.10
CA GLU A 82 11.13 5.83 12.35
C GLU A 82 9.76 6.36 12.78
N GLN A 83 9.59 7.68 12.76
CA GLN A 83 8.31 8.34 13.04
C GLN A 83 7.22 7.93 12.05
N LEU A 84 7.54 7.88 10.74
CA LEU A 84 6.58 7.44 9.73
C LEU A 84 6.16 5.98 9.94
N ALA A 85 7.10 5.10 10.30
CA ALA A 85 6.80 3.71 10.61
C ALA A 85 5.92 3.60 11.88
N GLU A 86 6.22 4.39 12.92
CA GLU A 86 5.44 4.41 14.16
C GLU A 86 4.00 4.93 13.94
N ILE A 87 3.84 5.97 13.12
CA ILE A 87 2.53 6.50 12.71
C ILE A 87 1.72 5.42 11.99
N ALA A 88 2.33 4.70 11.03
CA ALA A 88 1.65 3.63 10.30
C ALA A 88 1.24 2.46 11.23
N GLN A 89 2.13 2.04 12.12
CA GLN A 89 1.86 0.98 13.09
C GLN A 89 0.73 1.37 14.05
N THR A 90 0.80 2.57 14.63
CA THR A 90 -0.21 3.10 15.56
C THR A 90 -1.56 3.26 14.87
N TYR A 91 -1.57 3.75 13.62
CA TYR A 91 -2.78 3.83 12.80
C TYR A 91 -3.42 2.45 12.60
N MET A 92 -2.64 1.45 12.20
CA MET A 92 -3.11 0.08 11.98
C MET A 92 -3.63 -0.56 13.26
N GLN A 93 -2.91 -0.36 14.38
CA GLN A 93 -3.33 -0.86 15.69
C GLN A 93 -4.68 -0.27 16.10
N LYS A 94 -4.82 1.06 16.09
CA LYS A 94 -6.06 1.75 16.48
C LYS A 94 -7.24 1.44 15.55
N LEU A 95 -7.00 1.21 14.25
CA LEU A 95 -8.06 0.90 13.28
C LEU A 95 -8.56 -0.56 13.39
N GLY A 96 -7.80 -1.44 14.06
CA GLY A 96 -8.14 -2.84 14.30
C GLY A 96 -7.40 -3.84 13.39
N TYR A 97 -6.34 -3.40 12.71
CA TYR A 97 -5.53 -4.20 11.80
C TYR A 97 -4.13 -4.53 12.36
N GLY A 98 -3.77 -4.12 13.59
CA GLY A 98 -2.41 -4.29 14.10
C GLY A 98 -1.90 -5.75 14.19
N ASN A 99 -2.83 -6.70 14.31
CA ASN A 99 -2.51 -8.14 14.28
C ASN A 99 -2.45 -8.74 12.87
N GLN A 100 -2.80 -7.99 11.83
CA GLN A 100 -2.78 -8.46 10.44
C GLN A 100 -1.36 -8.45 9.86
N PRO A 101 -1.10 -9.28 8.84
CA PRO A 101 0.03 -9.05 7.96
C PRO A 101 -0.19 -7.75 7.21
N TYR A 102 0.82 -6.90 7.15
CA TYR A 102 0.78 -5.70 6.30
C TYR A 102 2.18 -5.22 5.92
N ILE A 103 2.21 -4.44 4.85
CA ILE A 103 3.40 -3.79 4.34
C ILE A 103 3.12 -2.30 4.15
N VAL A 104 4.09 -1.47 4.52
CA VAL A 104 4.04 -0.01 4.41
C VAL A 104 5.08 0.44 3.40
N PHE A 105 4.64 1.15 2.37
CA PHE A 105 5.49 1.82 1.41
C PHE A 105 5.53 3.31 1.71
N LYS A 106 6.71 3.91 1.72
CA LYS A 106 6.88 5.37 1.68
C LYS A 106 7.01 5.79 0.22
N HIS A 107 6.11 6.62 -0.28
CA HIS A 107 6.11 7.14 -1.65
C HIS A 107 6.62 8.58 -1.66
N SER A 108 7.42 8.91 -2.67
CA SER A 108 8.05 10.22 -2.90
C SER A 108 7.80 10.76 -4.32
N ASP A 109 6.79 10.21 -5.01
CA ASP A 109 6.47 10.50 -6.41
C ASP A 109 5.67 11.80 -6.63
N ILE A 110 5.27 12.46 -5.54
CA ILE A 110 4.68 13.79 -5.53
C ILE A 110 5.53 14.71 -4.64
N LYS A 111 5.20 16.01 -4.57
CA LYS A 111 5.94 17.01 -3.77
C LYS A 111 5.99 16.74 -2.26
N ARG A 112 5.39 15.66 -1.77
CA ARG A 112 5.32 15.28 -0.37
C ARG A 112 5.47 13.77 -0.23
N GLU A 113 6.11 13.37 0.85
CA GLU A 113 6.15 11.97 1.26
C GLU A 113 4.80 11.56 1.82
N HIS A 114 4.38 10.35 1.48
CA HIS A 114 3.13 9.78 1.98
C HIS A 114 3.25 8.26 2.06
N LEU A 115 2.45 7.66 2.92
CA LEU A 115 2.51 6.23 3.19
C LEU A 115 1.38 5.51 2.48
N HIS A 116 1.70 4.36 1.90
CA HIS A 116 0.75 3.40 1.36
C HIS A 116 0.83 2.11 2.18
N ILE A 117 -0.27 1.77 2.87
CA ILE A 117 -0.36 0.57 3.71
C ILE A 117 -1.23 -0.45 2.98
N VAL A 118 -0.71 -1.66 2.78
CA VAL A 118 -1.42 -2.78 2.14
C VAL A 118 -1.59 -3.90 3.15
N SER A 119 -2.83 -4.34 3.36
CA SER A 119 -3.20 -5.44 4.24
C SER A 119 -4.44 -6.17 3.71
N LEU A 120 -5.00 -7.05 4.52
CA LEU A 120 -6.21 -7.82 4.22
C LEU A 120 -7.38 -7.39 5.11
N ARG A 121 -8.58 -7.51 4.58
CA ARG A 121 -9.87 -7.31 5.26
C ARG A 121 -10.33 -8.55 6.03
N VAL A 122 -9.53 -9.61 6.05
CA VAL A 122 -9.89 -10.93 6.57
C VAL A 122 -8.83 -11.35 7.56
N ASN A 123 -9.25 -11.72 8.77
CA ASN A 123 -8.34 -12.18 9.81
C ASN A 123 -7.95 -13.66 9.62
N GLU A 124 -7.08 -14.15 10.51
CA GLU A 124 -6.56 -15.51 10.51
C GLU A 124 -7.64 -16.61 10.65
N ASN A 125 -8.85 -16.23 11.08
CA ASN A 125 -10.00 -17.12 11.20
C ASN A 125 -10.96 -17.03 9.99
N GLY A 126 -10.56 -16.34 8.91
CA GLY A 126 -11.41 -16.19 7.73
C GLY A 126 -12.56 -15.21 7.90
N LYS A 127 -12.61 -14.47 9.02
CA LYS A 127 -13.68 -13.52 9.32
C LYS A 127 -13.31 -12.13 8.82
N LYS A 128 -14.29 -11.43 8.25
CA LYS A 128 -14.14 -10.05 7.84
C LYS A 128 -13.85 -9.18 9.06
N ILE A 129 -12.82 -8.35 8.96
CA ILE A 129 -12.49 -7.31 9.95
C ILE A 129 -13.58 -6.24 9.91
N ASN A 130 -13.96 -5.71 11.07
CA ASN A 130 -15.01 -4.72 11.18
C ASN A 130 -14.65 -3.44 10.41
N ASP A 131 -15.41 -3.16 9.34
CA ASP A 131 -15.28 -1.96 8.51
C ASP A 131 -16.41 -0.93 8.73
N SER A 132 -17.21 -1.13 9.77
CA SER A 132 -18.27 -0.19 10.13
C SER A 132 -17.67 1.16 10.53
N TYR A 133 -18.20 2.21 9.91
CA TYR A 133 -17.77 3.60 10.08
C TYR A 133 -16.25 3.79 9.97
N GLU A 134 -15.57 2.95 9.18
CA GLU A 134 -14.10 2.89 9.16
C GLU A 134 -13.47 4.22 8.73
N ALA A 135 -14.08 4.92 7.76
CA ALA A 135 -13.62 6.26 7.37
C ALA A 135 -13.73 7.26 8.53
N VAL A 136 -14.78 7.18 9.35
CA VAL A 136 -14.96 8.05 10.53
C VAL A 136 -13.94 7.72 11.61
N ARG A 137 -13.73 6.43 11.90
CA ARG A 137 -12.70 5.97 12.83
C ARG A 137 -11.30 6.39 12.37
N SER A 138 -10.99 6.20 11.09
CA SER A 138 -9.73 6.64 10.47
C SER A 138 -9.50 8.14 10.64
N MET A 139 -10.53 8.97 10.41
CA MET A 139 -10.41 10.43 10.63
C MET A 139 -10.15 10.77 12.10
N LYS A 140 -10.81 10.07 13.04
CA LYS A 140 -10.56 10.27 14.47
C LYS A 140 -9.11 9.90 14.83
N ILE A 141 -8.64 8.75 14.36
CA ILE A 141 -7.27 8.29 14.57
C ILE A 141 -6.26 9.27 13.99
N CYS A 142 -6.49 9.84 12.79
CA CYS A 142 -5.60 10.84 12.22
C CYS A 142 -5.46 12.08 13.11
N LYS A 143 -6.55 12.53 13.75
CA LYS A 143 -6.51 13.66 14.68
C LYS A 143 -5.75 13.32 15.97
N GLU A 144 -5.91 12.10 16.46
CA GLU A 144 -5.14 11.63 17.62
C GLU A 144 -3.64 11.57 17.28
N LEU A 145 -3.27 11.04 16.11
CA LEU A 145 -1.90 11.01 15.63
C LEU A 145 -1.32 12.41 15.41
N GLU A 146 -2.11 13.36 14.90
CA GLU A 146 -1.70 14.77 14.81
C GLU A 146 -1.29 15.34 16.18
N GLN A 147 -2.01 14.97 17.24
CA GLN A 147 -1.69 15.40 18.60
C GLN A 147 -0.51 14.64 19.19
N GLU A 148 -0.47 13.32 19.04
CA GLU A 148 0.58 12.45 19.59
C GLU A 148 1.96 12.77 19.01
N PHE A 149 2.03 13.08 17.71
CA PHE A 149 3.27 13.36 16.99
C PHE A 149 3.54 14.85 16.74
N ASN A 150 2.72 15.75 17.33
CA ASN A 150 2.81 17.21 17.12
C ASN A 150 2.80 17.64 15.64
N LEU A 151 1.95 17.00 14.83
CA LEU A 151 1.82 17.27 13.39
C LEU A 151 0.91 18.49 13.15
N VAL A 152 1.04 19.08 11.96
CA VAL A 152 0.13 20.12 11.50
C VAL A 152 -1.30 19.56 11.40
N PRO A 153 -2.27 20.12 12.16
CA PRO A 153 -3.65 19.65 12.12
C PRO A 153 -4.30 19.95 10.77
N LEU A 154 -5.04 18.97 10.23
CA LEU A 154 -5.81 19.18 9.01
C LEU A 154 -6.96 20.17 9.24
N MET A 155 -6.95 21.32 8.56
CA MET A 155 -8.01 22.33 8.71
C MET A 155 -9.33 21.86 8.07
N LYS A 156 -10.46 22.29 8.64
CA LYS A 156 -11.78 22.06 8.04
C LYS A 156 -11.83 22.73 6.65
N GLY A 157 -11.99 21.94 5.59
CA GLY A 157 -12.14 22.42 4.20
C GLY A 157 -11.02 21.98 3.23
N GLN A 158 -9.84 21.61 3.72
CA GLN A 158 -8.71 21.16 2.88
C GLN A 158 -8.89 19.74 2.29
N ARG A 159 -10.04 19.10 2.51
CA ARG A 159 -10.30 17.70 2.13
C ARG A 159 -10.47 17.51 0.62
N GLU A 160 -10.88 18.55 -0.11
CA GLU A 160 -11.26 18.45 -1.53
C GLU A 160 -10.15 18.91 -2.49
N SER A 161 -9.32 19.88 -2.08
CA SER A 161 -8.34 20.54 -2.95
C SER A 161 -7.02 19.80 -3.15
N GLU A 162 -6.72 18.79 -2.32
CA GLU A 162 -5.38 18.21 -2.20
C GLU A 162 -5.24 16.79 -2.77
N THR A 163 -6.18 16.33 -3.60
CA THR A 163 -6.21 14.95 -4.10
C THR A 163 -5.64 14.79 -5.51
N PRO A 164 -4.34 14.51 -5.70
CA PRO A 164 -3.90 13.73 -6.84
C PRO A 164 -4.05 12.25 -6.48
N THR A 165 -5.28 11.73 -6.41
CA THR A 165 -5.45 10.28 -6.54
C THR A 165 -5.66 9.95 -7.99
N LYS A 166 -4.61 9.52 -8.69
CA LYS A 166 -4.82 8.69 -9.87
C LYS A 166 -5.59 7.47 -9.39
N LYS A 167 -6.83 7.30 -9.85
CA LYS A 167 -7.54 6.03 -9.71
C LYS A 167 -6.62 4.96 -10.27
N ILE A 168 -6.36 3.91 -9.51
CA ILE A 168 -5.60 2.76 -9.98
C ILE A 168 -6.48 2.06 -11.03
N ASP A 169 -6.26 2.38 -12.30
CA ASP A 169 -6.90 1.67 -13.41
C ASP A 169 -6.05 0.45 -13.78
N PHE A 170 -6.42 -0.69 -13.22
CA PHE A 170 -5.73 -1.95 -13.47
C PHE A 170 -5.84 -2.43 -14.93
N ARG A 171 -6.73 -1.87 -15.77
CA ARG A 171 -6.88 -2.26 -17.17
C ARG A 171 -5.81 -1.68 -18.09
N VAL A 172 -5.31 -0.48 -17.78
CA VAL A 172 -4.28 0.20 -18.58
C VAL A 172 -2.88 -0.42 -18.40
N PHE A 173 -2.68 -1.25 -17.37
CA PHE A 173 -1.37 -1.79 -17.02
C PHE A 173 -0.99 -3.12 -17.69
N LEU A 174 -1.96 -3.94 -18.14
CA LEU A 174 -1.67 -5.19 -18.84
C LEU A 174 -1.09 -4.96 -20.25
N SER A 175 -1.39 -3.82 -20.89
CA SER A 175 -0.85 -3.48 -22.21
C SER A 175 0.63 -3.10 -22.16
N SER A 176 1.10 -2.48 -21.07
CA SER A 176 2.53 -2.14 -20.91
C SER A 176 3.43 -3.36 -20.72
N LEU A 177 2.91 -4.47 -20.20
CA LEU A 177 3.66 -5.72 -20.01
C LEU A 177 3.79 -6.54 -21.31
N LEU A 178 2.89 -6.31 -22.28
CA LEU A 178 2.92 -6.97 -23.60
C LEU A 178 3.88 -6.30 -24.60
N ILE A 179 4.28 -5.04 -24.35
CA ILE A 179 5.20 -4.32 -25.25
C ILE A 179 6.66 -4.72 -24.99
N THR A 180 7.01 -5.23 -23.80
CA THR A 180 8.38 -5.68 -23.51
C THR A 180 8.69 -7.12 -23.92
N SER A 181 7.70 -7.94 -24.30
CA SER A 181 7.93 -9.30 -24.78
C SER A 181 8.01 -9.44 -26.30
N THR A 182 7.76 -8.37 -27.06
CA THR A 182 7.69 -8.42 -28.53
C THR A 182 8.96 -7.99 -29.28
N SER A 183 10.08 -7.74 -28.59
CA SER A 183 11.35 -7.37 -29.26
C SER A 183 12.48 -8.42 -29.19
N LEU A 184 12.22 -9.64 -28.74
CA LEU A 184 13.21 -10.73 -28.73
C LEU A 184 12.91 -11.82 -29.78
N PHE A 185 12.58 -11.45 -31.01
CA PHE A 185 12.64 -12.36 -32.17
C PHE A 185 12.96 -11.60 -33.48
N SER A 186 14.19 -11.13 -33.60
CA SER A 186 14.88 -10.97 -34.90
C SER A 186 16.37 -10.94 -34.56
N THR A 187 17.20 -11.91 -34.91
CA THR A 187 17.56 -12.31 -36.27
C THR A 187 18.28 -13.66 -36.19
N SER A 188 17.91 -14.61 -37.05
CA SER A 188 18.71 -15.82 -37.29
C SER A 188 19.88 -15.46 -38.22
N PRO A 189 21.12 -15.92 -37.97
CA PRO A 189 22.20 -15.76 -38.93
C PRO A 189 22.01 -16.71 -40.11
N GLY A 190 22.05 -16.16 -41.32
CA GLY A 190 22.06 -16.91 -42.57
C GLY A 190 23.29 -17.82 -42.65
N CYS A 191 23.03 -19.06 -43.06
CA CYS A 191 24.03 -20.04 -43.44
C CYS A 191 24.44 -19.75 -44.89
N GLU A 192 25.64 -19.20 -45.10
CA GLU A 192 26.27 -19.17 -46.42
C GLU A 192 27.23 -20.35 -46.55
N LYS A 193 27.06 -21.10 -47.64
CA LYS A 193 28.02 -22.06 -48.20
C LYS A 193 28.70 -21.41 -49.40
#